data_AF-A0A6G3PZK3-F1
#
_entry.id   AF-A0A6G3PZK3-F1
#
_cell.length_a   1.000
_cell.length_b   1.000
_cell.length_c   1.000
_cell.angle_alpha   90.00
_cell.angle_beta   90.00
_cell.angle_gamma   90.00
#
_symmetry.space_group_name_H-M   'P 1'
#
loop_
_entity.id
_entity.type
_entity.pdbx_description
1 polymer ?
#
loop_
_entity_poly.entity_id
_entity_poly.type
_entity_poly.pdbx_seq_one_letter_code
_entity_poly.pdbx_strand_id
1 'polypeptide(L)'
;MTQTPTAQPPARGQARAQFTVPAAHPMVSLLGSGDSLLRVIEKAFPAVDIHVRGNEVNATGEAADVALVQRLFDEMMLVLRTGQPMTEDAVERSIAMLRASRNGEGDGQETPADVLTQNILSSRGRTIRPKTLNQKRYVDAIDKHTIVFGIGPAGTGKTYLAMAKAVQALQAKQVSRIILTRPAVEAGERLGFLPGTLYDKIDPYLRPLYDALHDMLDPDSIPKLMAAGTIEVAPLAYMRGRTLNDAFIILDEAQNTSAEQMKMFLTRLGFESKIVVTGDVTQVDLPSGTKSGLRQVQDILEGLDDVHFSRLTSQDVVRHKLVGRIVDAYEKYDSENGTENGTHKGVRNKRK
;
A
#
# COMPACT_ATOMS: atom_id res chain seq x y z
N MET A 1 -46.78 34.36 -6.52
CA MET A 1 -46.54 33.94 -5.12
C MET A 1 -45.95 32.54 -5.14
N THR A 2 -44.64 32.45 -5.21
CA THR A 2 -43.91 31.16 -5.21
C THR A 2 -43.65 30.81 -3.75
N GLN A 3 -44.33 29.77 -3.26
CA GLN A 3 -44.15 29.29 -1.88
C GLN A 3 -42.74 28.72 -1.73
N THR A 4 -41.96 29.32 -0.84
CA THR A 4 -40.72 28.74 -0.31
C THR A 4 -41.09 27.48 0.48
N PRO A 5 -40.47 26.31 0.21
CA PRO A 5 -40.70 25.15 1.05
C PRO A 5 -40.08 25.44 2.42
N THR A 6 -40.94 25.56 3.44
CA THR A 6 -40.54 25.62 4.84
C THR A 6 -39.72 24.38 5.17
N ALA A 7 -38.47 24.58 5.57
CA ALA A 7 -37.60 23.52 6.06
C ALA A 7 -38.27 22.87 7.29
N GLN A 8 -38.71 21.63 7.12
CA GLN A 8 -39.31 20.85 8.19
C GLN A 8 -38.24 20.61 9.28
N PRO A 9 -38.50 20.91 10.56
CA PRO A 9 -37.55 20.63 11.62
C PRO A 9 -37.28 19.12 11.68
N PRO A 10 -36.03 18.68 11.94
CA PRO A 10 -35.68 17.28 11.99
C PRO A 10 -36.55 16.54 13.01
N ALA A 11 -36.92 15.29 12.70
CA ALA A 11 -37.66 14.44 13.63
C ALA A 11 -36.85 14.27 14.93
N ARG A 12 -37.52 14.06 16.07
CA ARG A 12 -36.85 13.87 17.37
C ARG A 12 -35.77 12.78 17.27
N GLY A 13 -34.51 13.14 17.49
CA GLY A 13 -33.36 12.24 17.41
C GLY A 13 -32.51 12.36 16.13
N GLN A 14 -32.91 13.18 15.16
CA GLN A 14 -32.10 13.44 13.95
C GLN A 14 -31.27 14.72 14.11
N ALA A 15 -30.00 14.63 13.74
CA ALA A 15 -29.12 15.77 13.57
C ALA A 15 -29.21 16.30 12.14
N ARG A 16 -28.91 17.59 11.97
CA ARG A 16 -28.79 18.23 10.66
C ARG A 16 -27.47 19.00 10.60
N ALA A 17 -26.71 18.78 9.54
CA ALA A 17 -25.55 19.58 9.19
C ALA A 17 -25.80 20.30 7.86
N GLN A 18 -25.35 21.54 7.77
CA GLN A 18 -25.30 22.31 6.54
C GLN A 18 -23.89 22.87 6.44
N PHE A 19 -23.24 22.66 5.31
CA PHE A 19 -21.94 23.25 5.03
C PHE A 19 -21.88 23.77 3.60
N THR A 20 -21.13 24.85 3.44
CA THR A 20 -20.99 25.58 2.18
C THR A 20 -19.62 25.27 1.59
N VAL A 21 -19.61 24.72 0.38
CA VAL A 21 -18.41 24.45 -0.39
C VAL A 21 -17.85 25.80 -0.90
N PRO A 22 -16.59 26.13 -0.59
CA PRO A 22 -15.97 27.35 -1.09
C PRO A 22 -15.92 27.38 -2.62
N ALA A 23 -16.09 28.56 -3.22
CA ALA A 23 -16.06 28.72 -4.68
C ALA A 23 -14.74 28.27 -5.34
N ALA A 24 -13.65 28.18 -4.57
CA ALA A 24 -12.37 27.63 -5.01
C ALA A 24 -12.43 26.13 -5.37
N HIS A 25 -13.46 25.42 -4.90
CA HIS A 25 -13.67 24.00 -5.18
C HIS A 25 -14.85 23.82 -6.15
N PRO A 26 -14.60 23.43 -7.41
CA PRO A 26 -15.68 23.11 -8.33
C PRO A 26 -16.54 21.96 -7.79
N MET A 27 -17.86 22.16 -7.74
CA MET A 27 -18.79 21.14 -7.23
C MET A 27 -18.67 19.80 -7.97
N VAL A 28 -18.39 19.82 -9.27
CA VAL A 28 -18.20 18.60 -10.07
C VAL A 28 -17.00 17.77 -9.58
N SER A 29 -15.97 18.41 -9.03
CA SER A 29 -14.79 17.72 -8.49
C SER A 29 -15.08 17.08 -7.13
N LEU A 30 -16.03 17.63 -6.38
CA LEU A 30 -16.44 17.12 -5.08
C LEU A 30 -17.52 16.04 -5.19
N LEU A 31 -18.48 16.19 -6.12
CA LEU A 31 -19.59 15.25 -6.32
C LEU A 31 -19.30 14.17 -7.37
N GLY A 32 -18.33 14.40 -8.25
CA GLY A 32 -18.02 13.54 -9.39
C GLY A 32 -18.92 13.78 -10.60
N SER A 33 -18.44 13.34 -11.76
CA SER A 33 -19.21 13.40 -13.01
C SER A 33 -20.51 12.60 -12.88
N GLY A 34 -21.64 13.26 -13.10
CA GLY A 34 -22.97 12.64 -12.93
C GLY A 34 -23.22 12.15 -11.50
N ASP A 35 -22.67 12.86 -10.51
CA ASP A 35 -22.81 12.61 -9.07
C ASP A 35 -22.24 11.25 -8.61
N SER A 36 -21.23 10.73 -9.32
CA SER A 36 -20.66 9.42 -9.04
C SER A 36 -20.08 9.29 -7.63
N LEU A 37 -19.39 10.32 -7.13
CA LEU A 37 -18.83 10.33 -5.77
C LEU A 37 -19.94 10.49 -4.73
N LEU A 38 -20.94 11.33 -4.99
CA LEU A 38 -22.08 11.49 -4.10
C LEU A 38 -22.82 10.16 -3.89
N ARG A 39 -23.07 9.39 -4.97
CA ARG A 39 -23.71 8.07 -4.88
C ARG A 39 -22.90 7.08 -4.05
N VAL A 40 -21.57 7.16 -4.07
CA VAL A 40 -20.72 6.34 -3.19
C VAL A 40 -20.95 6.70 -1.72
N ILE A 41 -21.04 8.01 -1.41
CA ILE A 41 -21.31 8.50 -0.05
C ILE A 41 -22.70 8.06 0.41
N GLU A 42 -23.74 8.28 -0.40
CA GLU A 42 -25.12 7.88 -0.11
C GLU A 42 -25.23 6.37 0.13
N LYS A 43 -24.57 5.55 -0.70
CA LYS A 43 -24.54 4.09 -0.53
C LYS A 43 -23.86 3.68 0.78
N ALA A 44 -22.85 4.43 1.22
CA ALA A 44 -22.16 4.15 2.47
C ALA A 44 -22.97 4.60 3.70
N PHE A 45 -23.85 5.60 3.57
CA PHE A 45 -24.68 6.16 4.65
C PHE A 45 -26.17 6.12 4.28
N PRO A 46 -26.80 4.93 4.14
CA PRO A 46 -28.17 4.80 3.64
C PRO A 46 -29.25 5.42 4.56
N ALA A 47 -28.89 5.70 5.82
CA ALA A 47 -29.77 6.34 6.80
C ALA A 47 -29.62 7.87 6.86
N VAL A 48 -28.71 8.45 6.08
CA VAL A 48 -28.49 9.89 5.99
C VAL A 48 -29.07 10.41 4.68
N ASP A 49 -30.00 11.36 4.78
CA ASP A 49 -30.51 12.10 3.62
C ASP A 49 -29.53 13.24 3.28
N ILE A 50 -28.92 13.15 2.09
CA ILE A 50 -27.93 14.12 1.61
C ILE A 50 -28.52 14.88 0.43
N HIS A 51 -28.62 16.20 0.55
CA HIS A 51 -29.14 17.06 -0.51
C HIS A 51 -28.13 18.15 -0.86
N VAL A 52 -27.82 18.29 -2.16
CA VAL A 52 -26.92 19.32 -2.68
C VAL A 52 -27.68 20.33 -3.50
N ARG A 53 -27.51 21.62 -3.18
CA ARG A 53 -28.11 22.72 -3.94
C ARG A 53 -27.09 23.84 -4.13
N GLY A 54 -26.69 24.09 -5.37
CA GLY A 54 -25.62 25.04 -5.66
C GLY A 54 -24.32 24.56 -5.03
N ASN A 55 -23.75 25.36 -4.11
CA ASN A 55 -22.58 25.02 -3.32
C ASN A 55 -22.90 24.65 -1.87
N GLU A 56 -24.17 24.45 -1.53
CA GLU A 56 -24.57 24.02 -0.19
C GLU A 56 -24.88 22.52 -0.18
N VAL A 57 -24.32 21.82 0.80
CA VAL A 57 -24.61 20.41 1.09
C VAL A 57 -25.33 20.35 2.43
N ASN A 58 -26.48 19.70 2.46
CA ASN A 58 -27.27 19.42 3.65
C ASN A 58 -27.26 17.92 3.92
N ALA A 59 -27.03 17.52 5.16
CA ALA A 59 -27.11 16.12 5.60
C ALA A 59 -28.02 16.02 6.83
N THR A 60 -29.00 15.10 6.80
CA THR A 60 -29.95 14.87 7.89
C THR A 60 -30.01 13.38 8.24
N GLY A 61 -29.84 13.02 9.51
CA GLY A 61 -29.78 11.62 9.92
C GLY A 61 -29.34 11.44 11.37
N GLU A 62 -28.80 10.27 11.72
CA GLU A 62 -28.20 10.05 13.04
C GLU A 62 -26.99 10.97 13.26
N ALA A 63 -26.84 11.53 14.47
CA ALA A 63 -25.77 12.49 14.79
C ALA A 63 -24.36 11.97 14.45
N ALA A 64 -24.08 10.70 14.74
CA ALA A 64 -22.78 10.10 14.48
C ALA A 64 -22.46 9.99 12.98
N ASP A 65 -23.45 9.65 12.16
CA ASP A 65 -23.28 9.50 10.71
C ASP A 65 -23.24 10.85 10.00
N VAL A 66 -24.07 11.82 10.43
CA VAL A 66 -24.03 13.20 9.91
C VAL A 66 -22.66 13.83 10.18
N ALA A 67 -22.08 13.62 11.37
CA ALA A 67 -20.75 14.10 11.69
C ALA A 67 -19.65 13.46 10.82
N LEU A 68 -19.76 12.15 10.52
CA LEU A 68 -18.84 11.47 9.61
C LEU A 68 -18.96 11.99 8.18
N VAL A 69 -20.17 12.23 7.68
CA VAL A 69 -20.40 12.81 6.35
C VAL A 69 -19.77 14.20 6.27
N GLN A 70 -20.02 15.07 7.25
CA GLN A 70 -19.41 16.40 7.27
C GLN A 70 -17.88 16.32 7.24
N ARG A 71 -17.28 15.49 8.12
CA ARG A 71 -15.83 15.30 8.16
C ARG A 71 -15.28 14.75 6.84
N LEU A 72 -16.00 13.84 6.19
CA LEU A 72 -15.61 13.31 4.88
C LEU A 72 -15.50 14.42 3.83
N PHE A 73 -16.49 15.31 3.75
CA PHE A 73 -16.44 16.43 2.81
C PHE A 73 -15.28 17.40 3.12
N ASP A 74 -15.00 17.65 4.40
CA ASP A 74 -13.84 18.47 4.82
C ASP A 74 -12.51 17.85 4.33
N GLU A 75 -12.33 16.54 4.51
CA GLU A 75 -11.16 15.79 4.02
C GLU A 75 -11.07 15.78 2.49
N MET A 76 -12.20 15.63 1.80
CA MET A 76 -12.23 15.69 0.33
C MET A 76 -11.81 17.06 -0.18
N MET A 77 -12.26 18.15 0.46
CA MET A 77 -11.84 19.52 0.11
C MET A 77 -10.34 19.72 0.36
N LEU A 78 -9.81 19.19 1.46
CA LEU A 78 -8.36 19.18 1.75
C LEU A 78 -7.56 18.51 0.62
N VAL A 79 -7.99 17.32 0.17
CA VAL A 79 -7.33 16.61 -0.94
C VAL A 79 -7.41 17.42 -2.24
N LEU A 80 -8.60 17.93 -2.58
CA LEU A 80 -8.82 18.72 -3.80
C LEU A 80 -7.98 20.01 -3.83
N ARG A 81 -7.66 20.62 -2.68
CA ARG A 81 -6.76 21.80 -2.61
C ARG A 81 -5.37 21.52 -3.17
N THR A 82 -4.92 20.26 -3.15
CA THR A 82 -3.61 19.88 -3.71
C THR A 82 -3.64 19.69 -5.23
N GLY A 83 -4.78 19.93 -5.89
CA GLY A 83 -4.97 19.71 -7.33
C GLY A 83 -5.18 18.24 -7.70
N GLN A 84 -5.26 17.35 -6.72
CA GLN A 84 -5.49 15.92 -6.94
C GLN A 84 -6.97 15.64 -7.18
N PRO A 85 -7.32 14.82 -8.19
CA PRO A 85 -8.69 14.41 -8.39
C PRO A 85 -9.15 13.43 -7.30
N MET A 86 -10.39 13.58 -6.87
CA MET A 86 -11.07 12.57 -6.06
C MET A 86 -11.64 11.47 -6.97
N THR A 87 -11.50 10.22 -6.52
CA THR A 87 -12.05 9.04 -7.21
C THR A 87 -13.00 8.30 -6.26
N GLU A 88 -13.90 7.48 -6.81
CA GLU A 88 -14.83 6.66 -6.01
C GLU A 88 -14.07 5.82 -4.96
N ASP A 89 -12.95 5.22 -5.40
CA ASP A 89 -12.05 4.41 -4.59
C ASP A 89 -11.37 5.22 -3.47
N ALA A 90 -11.03 6.49 -3.70
CA ALA A 90 -10.52 7.38 -2.67
C ALA A 90 -11.60 7.76 -1.63
N VAL A 91 -12.84 7.95 -2.07
CA VAL A 91 -13.99 8.24 -1.18
C VAL A 91 -14.31 7.03 -0.30
N GLU A 92 -14.40 5.83 -0.87
CA GLU A 92 -14.63 4.58 -0.13
C GLU A 92 -13.58 4.38 0.98
N ARG A 93 -12.30 4.62 0.66
CA ARG A 93 -11.21 4.51 1.66
C ARG A 93 -11.27 5.60 2.71
N SER A 94 -11.57 6.83 2.33
CA SER A 94 -11.72 7.94 3.28
C SER A 94 -12.81 7.62 4.30
N ILE A 95 -13.95 7.07 3.86
CA ILE A 95 -15.02 6.60 4.74
C ILE A 95 -14.53 5.50 5.68
N ALA A 96 -13.83 4.49 5.16
CA ALA A 96 -13.29 3.39 5.96
C ALA A 96 -12.33 3.89 7.06
N MET A 97 -11.42 4.80 6.70
CA MET A 97 -10.47 5.42 7.65
C MET A 97 -11.19 6.23 8.73
N LEU A 98 -12.18 7.04 8.36
CA LEU A 98 -12.94 7.85 9.32
C LEU A 98 -13.75 6.98 10.29
N ARG A 99 -14.27 5.84 9.83
CA ARG A 99 -14.95 4.85 10.69
C ARG A 99 -13.99 4.16 11.66
N ALA A 100 -12.82 3.74 11.19
CA ALA A 100 -11.79 3.13 12.04
C ALA A 100 -11.34 4.11 13.14
N SER A 101 -11.05 5.36 12.77
CA SER A 101 -10.69 6.43 13.72
C SER A 101 -11.77 6.66 14.79
N ARG A 102 -13.06 6.62 14.41
CA ARG A 102 -14.18 6.74 15.37
C ARG A 102 -14.23 5.58 16.37
N ASN A 103 -13.91 4.37 15.91
CA ASN A 103 -13.95 3.16 16.74
C ASN A 103 -12.72 3.02 17.66
N GLY A 104 -11.80 3.98 17.66
CA GLY A 104 -10.54 3.91 18.40
C GLY A 104 -9.51 2.98 17.76
N GLU A 105 -9.75 2.55 16.51
CA GLU A 105 -8.82 1.73 15.73
C GLU A 105 -7.85 2.67 14.98
N GLY A 106 -6.83 3.17 15.69
CA GLY A 106 -5.77 4.02 15.14
C GLY A 106 -5.26 5.08 16.13
N ASP A 107 -4.08 5.67 15.87
CA ASP A 107 -3.45 6.66 16.77
C ASP A 107 -4.12 8.06 16.75
N GLY A 108 -5.29 8.20 16.12
CA GLY A 108 -6.14 9.39 16.14
C GLY A 108 -5.58 10.66 15.47
N GLN A 109 -4.31 10.69 15.07
CA GLN A 109 -3.65 11.88 14.53
C GLN A 109 -3.69 12.02 13.01
N GLU A 110 -3.85 10.92 12.27
CA GLU A 110 -3.65 10.90 10.81
C GLU A 110 -4.99 10.85 10.07
N THR A 111 -5.18 11.75 9.11
CA THR A 111 -6.44 11.89 8.37
C THR A 111 -6.40 11.30 6.96
N PRO A 112 -7.55 11.08 6.30
CA PRO A 112 -7.58 10.71 4.88
C PRO A 112 -6.80 11.69 3.99
N ALA A 113 -6.87 13.00 4.25
CA ALA A 113 -6.08 13.97 3.52
C ALA A 113 -4.58 13.75 3.71
N ASP A 114 -4.11 13.47 4.93
CA ASP A 114 -2.68 13.22 5.18
C ASP A 114 -2.14 12.02 4.37
N VAL A 115 -2.95 10.97 4.20
CA VAL A 115 -2.59 9.80 3.38
C VAL A 115 -2.64 10.12 1.90
N LEU A 116 -3.76 10.67 1.41
CA LEU A 116 -4.00 10.83 -0.01
C LEU A 116 -3.14 11.95 -0.63
N THR A 117 -2.72 12.94 0.16
CA THR A 117 -1.88 14.04 -0.34
C THR A 117 -0.39 13.72 -0.34
N GLN A 118 0.04 12.61 0.27
CA GLN A 118 1.44 12.18 0.33
C GLN A 118 1.92 11.59 -1.01
N ASN A 119 2.23 12.44 -1.97
CA ASN A 119 2.77 12.02 -3.26
C ASN A 119 4.22 11.55 -3.13
N ILE A 120 4.52 10.37 -3.67
CA ILE A 120 5.89 9.85 -3.73
C ILE A 120 6.49 10.18 -5.10
N LEU A 121 5.82 9.74 -6.16
CA LEU A 121 6.26 9.99 -7.53
C LEU A 121 5.08 10.34 -8.41
N SER A 122 5.33 11.22 -9.37
CA SER A 122 4.41 11.51 -10.47
C SER A 122 5.15 11.26 -11.76
N SER A 123 4.74 10.23 -12.49
CA SER A 123 5.31 9.88 -13.80
C SER A 123 4.18 9.65 -14.78
N ARG A 124 4.24 10.30 -15.96
CA ARG A 124 3.30 10.09 -17.08
C ARG A 124 1.82 10.23 -16.70
N GLY A 125 1.51 11.20 -15.83
CA GLY A 125 0.15 11.43 -15.34
C GLY A 125 -0.36 10.42 -14.31
N ARG A 126 0.46 9.42 -13.92
CA ARG A 126 0.18 8.51 -12.81
C ARG A 126 0.93 8.98 -11.57
N THR A 127 0.20 9.09 -10.46
CA THR A 127 0.77 9.46 -9.16
C THR A 127 0.81 8.23 -8.26
N ILE A 128 2.00 7.89 -7.78
CA ILE A 128 2.23 6.82 -6.81
C ILE A 128 2.21 7.45 -5.42
N ARG A 129 1.33 6.94 -4.56
CA ARG A 129 1.08 7.42 -3.20
C ARG A 129 0.52 6.29 -2.33
N PRO A 130 0.67 6.35 -1.00
CA PRO A 130 -0.07 5.46 -0.12
C PRO A 130 -1.58 5.72 -0.25
N LYS A 131 -2.35 4.66 -0.04
CA LYS A 131 -3.81 4.67 -0.15
C LYS A 131 -4.49 4.22 1.14
N THR A 132 -3.72 3.66 2.07
CA THR A 132 -4.18 3.26 3.40
C THR A 132 -3.26 3.83 4.47
N LEU A 133 -3.74 3.82 5.70
CA LEU A 133 -2.99 4.37 6.83
C LEU A 133 -1.67 3.62 7.07
N ASN A 134 -1.67 2.29 7.05
CA ASN A 134 -0.44 1.52 7.26
C ASN A 134 0.54 1.70 6.08
N GLN A 135 0.06 1.92 4.86
CA GLN A 135 0.92 2.29 3.74
C GLN A 135 1.60 3.65 3.95
N LYS A 136 0.88 4.65 4.47
CA LYS A 136 1.47 5.94 4.85
C LYS A 136 2.54 5.75 5.93
N ARG A 137 2.21 5.06 7.02
CA ARG A 137 3.14 4.78 8.11
C ARG A 137 4.39 4.05 7.64
N TYR A 138 4.23 3.10 6.71
CA TYR A 138 5.34 2.40 6.07
C TYR A 138 6.23 3.35 5.26
N VAL A 139 5.65 4.22 4.45
CA VAL A 139 6.40 5.22 3.67
C VAL A 139 7.12 6.22 4.60
N ASP A 140 6.45 6.69 5.64
CA ASP A 140 7.05 7.57 6.67
C ASP A 140 8.20 6.87 7.41
N ALA A 141 8.06 5.57 7.68
CA ALA A 141 9.12 4.79 8.30
C ALA A 141 10.34 4.68 7.37
N ILE A 142 10.14 4.50 6.06
CA ILE A 142 11.22 4.53 5.06
C ILE A 142 11.96 5.86 5.12
N ASP A 143 11.29 6.98 5.31
CA ASP A 143 11.98 8.27 5.43
C ASP A 143 12.82 8.38 6.72
N LYS A 144 12.28 7.90 7.83
CA LYS A 144 12.85 8.10 9.18
C LYS A 144 13.95 7.12 9.58
N HIS A 145 14.01 5.92 9.00
CA HIS A 145 14.90 4.86 9.47
C HIS A 145 15.83 4.35 8.35
N THR A 146 17.04 3.96 8.72
CA THR A 146 18.03 3.41 7.78
C THR A 146 17.64 2.02 7.29
N ILE A 147 17.02 1.19 8.13
CA ILE A 147 16.52 -0.14 7.75
C ILE A 147 15.02 -0.25 8.03
N VAL A 148 14.24 -0.60 7.01
CA VAL A 148 12.79 -0.82 7.16
C VAL A 148 12.39 -2.19 6.64
N PHE A 149 11.65 -2.93 7.45
CA PHE A 149 11.01 -4.18 7.07
C PHE A 149 9.54 -3.94 6.75
N GLY A 150 9.15 -4.07 5.48
CA GLY A 150 7.75 -4.05 5.04
C GLY A 150 7.20 -5.48 4.98
N ILE A 151 6.42 -5.88 5.98
CA ILE A 151 5.93 -7.25 6.12
C ILE A 151 4.41 -7.27 5.93
N GLY A 152 3.93 -8.04 4.96
CA GLY A 152 2.48 -8.24 4.81
C GLY A 152 2.08 -8.95 3.52
N PRO A 153 0.76 -9.18 3.34
CA PRO A 153 0.23 -9.94 2.21
C PRO A 153 0.60 -9.39 0.83
N ALA A 154 0.47 -10.23 -0.20
CA ALA A 154 0.63 -9.82 -1.59
C ALA A 154 -0.44 -8.77 -1.99
N GLY A 155 -0.01 -7.68 -2.66
CA GLY A 155 -0.90 -6.61 -3.09
C GLY A 155 -1.11 -5.48 -2.07
N THR A 156 -0.43 -5.52 -0.92
CA THR A 156 -0.40 -4.42 0.07
C THR A 156 0.47 -3.24 -0.33
N GLY A 157 1.20 -3.35 -1.45
CA GLY A 157 2.06 -2.28 -1.97
C GLY A 157 3.46 -2.20 -1.37
N LYS A 158 3.86 -3.13 -0.48
CA LYS A 158 5.18 -3.13 0.20
C LYS A 158 6.37 -2.88 -0.74
N THR A 159 6.54 -3.69 -1.78
CA THR A 159 7.65 -3.58 -2.72
C THR A 159 7.48 -2.38 -3.64
N TYR A 160 6.27 -2.15 -4.13
CA TYR A 160 5.95 -1.05 -5.05
C TYR A 160 6.20 0.33 -4.44
N LEU A 161 5.76 0.56 -3.19
CA LEU A 161 5.99 1.82 -2.48
C LEU A 161 7.46 2.01 -2.10
N ALA A 162 8.17 0.93 -1.73
CA ALA A 162 9.61 0.98 -1.49
C ALA A 162 10.39 1.41 -2.73
N MET A 163 10.07 0.82 -3.88
CA MET A 163 10.68 1.17 -5.16
C MET A 163 10.37 2.61 -5.56
N ALA A 164 9.15 3.09 -5.32
CA ALA A 164 8.80 4.48 -5.55
C ALA A 164 9.65 5.42 -4.67
N LYS A 165 9.90 5.07 -3.41
CA LYS A 165 10.81 5.84 -2.54
C LYS A 165 12.26 5.77 -2.98
N ALA A 166 12.73 4.62 -3.47
CA ALA A 166 14.07 4.49 -4.02
C ALA A 166 14.28 5.39 -5.25
N VAL A 167 13.32 5.38 -6.18
CA VAL A 167 13.36 6.25 -7.37
C VAL A 167 13.25 7.72 -7.00
N GLN A 168 12.40 8.08 -6.02
CA GLN A 168 12.34 9.45 -5.49
C GLN A 168 13.69 9.88 -4.91
N ALA A 169 14.33 9.06 -4.09
CA ALA A 169 15.63 9.35 -3.49
C ALA A 169 16.74 9.52 -4.56
N LEU A 170 16.73 8.68 -5.59
CA LEU A 170 17.67 8.79 -6.73
C LEU A 170 17.46 10.09 -7.51
N GLN A 171 16.21 10.45 -7.84
CA GLN A 171 15.90 11.70 -8.54
C GLN A 171 16.24 12.94 -7.72
N ALA A 172 16.06 12.87 -6.40
CA ALA A 172 16.45 13.90 -5.45
C ALA A 172 17.96 13.93 -5.15
N LYS A 173 18.76 13.03 -5.76
CA LYS A 173 20.20 12.88 -5.53
C LYS A 173 20.57 12.62 -4.07
N GLN A 174 19.67 12.01 -3.30
CA GLN A 174 19.93 11.56 -1.93
C GLN A 174 20.75 10.27 -1.91
N VAL A 175 20.66 9.48 -2.99
CA VAL A 175 21.50 8.32 -3.25
C VAL A 175 21.99 8.39 -4.70
N SER A 176 23.15 7.80 -5.01
CA SER A 176 23.64 7.71 -6.39
C SER A 176 23.17 6.47 -7.14
N ARG A 177 22.68 5.44 -6.44
CA ARG A 177 22.24 4.19 -7.06
C ARG A 177 21.09 3.49 -6.34
N ILE A 178 20.35 2.68 -7.09
CA ILE A 178 19.32 1.77 -6.59
C ILE A 178 19.76 0.33 -6.85
N ILE A 179 19.67 -0.53 -5.83
CA ILE A 179 19.96 -1.96 -5.95
C ILE A 179 18.71 -2.74 -5.57
N LEU A 180 18.11 -3.43 -6.52
CA LEU A 180 16.95 -4.29 -6.34
C LEU A 180 17.42 -5.74 -6.35
N THR A 181 17.09 -6.48 -5.30
CA THR A 181 17.52 -7.87 -5.19
C THR A 181 16.42 -8.78 -4.68
N ARG A 182 16.46 -10.03 -5.10
CA ARG A 182 15.50 -11.09 -4.75
C ARG A 182 16.27 -12.40 -4.52
N PRO A 183 15.93 -13.22 -3.52
CA PRO A 183 16.52 -14.54 -3.37
C PRO A 183 16.09 -15.41 -4.56
N ALA A 184 17.02 -16.23 -5.06
CA ALA A 184 16.68 -17.28 -6.01
C ALA A 184 16.06 -18.44 -5.23
N VAL A 185 14.82 -18.79 -5.55
CA VAL A 185 14.06 -19.84 -4.86
C VAL A 185 13.47 -20.73 -5.93
N GLU A 186 13.72 -22.02 -5.82
CA GLU A 186 13.15 -23.03 -6.73
C GLU A 186 11.68 -23.29 -6.35
N ALA A 187 10.82 -22.30 -6.56
CA ALA A 187 9.38 -22.47 -6.37
C ALA A 187 8.81 -23.21 -7.59
N GLY A 188 8.63 -24.53 -7.48
CA GLY A 188 7.87 -25.35 -8.41
C GLY A 188 8.68 -26.03 -9.52
N GLU A 189 9.51 -25.30 -10.27
CA GLU A 189 10.38 -25.87 -11.31
C GLU A 189 11.85 -25.78 -10.88
N ARG A 190 12.60 -26.88 -10.99
CA ARG A 190 14.05 -26.83 -10.70
C ARG A 190 14.70 -25.86 -11.68
N LEU A 191 15.54 -24.95 -11.17
CA LEU A 191 16.29 -23.97 -11.98
C LEU A 191 17.11 -24.65 -13.11
N GLY A 192 17.35 -25.96 -12.99
CA GLY A 192 17.99 -26.81 -13.97
C GLY A 192 17.28 -26.99 -15.33
N PHE A 193 15.98 -26.70 -15.48
CA PHE A 193 15.23 -27.06 -16.70
C PHE A 193 15.10 -25.98 -17.78
N LEU A 194 15.37 -24.71 -17.48
CA LEU A 194 15.34 -23.64 -18.50
C LEU A 194 16.64 -23.67 -19.35
N PRO A 195 16.58 -23.79 -20.68
CA PRO A 195 17.77 -23.68 -21.52
C PRO A 195 18.32 -22.24 -21.51
N GLY A 196 19.64 -22.07 -21.47
CA GLY A 196 20.28 -20.74 -21.50
C GLY A 196 21.36 -20.54 -20.44
N THR A 197 21.83 -19.30 -20.32
CA THR A 197 22.80 -18.88 -19.30
C THR A 197 22.17 -18.88 -17.90
N LEU A 198 22.99 -18.83 -16.84
CA LEU A 198 22.47 -18.69 -15.47
C LEU A 198 21.58 -17.45 -15.31
N TYR A 199 21.87 -16.40 -16.07
CA TYR A 199 21.07 -15.17 -16.07
C TYR A 199 19.68 -15.40 -16.68
N ASP A 200 19.60 -16.08 -17.83
CA ASP A 200 18.32 -16.39 -18.50
C ASP A 200 17.38 -17.23 -17.63
N LYS A 201 17.95 -18.02 -16.72
CA LYS A 201 17.21 -18.84 -15.75
C LYS A 201 16.62 -18.02 -14.58
N ILE A 202 17.27 -16.92 -14.22
CA ILE A 202 16.90 -16.08 -13.06
C ILE A 202 16.04 -14.89 -13.50
N ASP A 203 16.17 -14.44 -14.75
CA ASP A 203 15.43 -13.31 -15.32
C ASP A 203 13.90 -13.36 -15.07
N PRO A 204 13.20 -14.50 -15.22
CA PRO A 204 11.76 -14.57 -14.96
C PRO A 204 11.38 -14.16 -13.52
N TYR A 205 12.23 -14.44 -12.54
CA TYR A 205 11.99 -14.09 -11.13
C TYR A 205 12.25 -12.60 -10.85
N LEU A 206 13.05 -11.94 -11.66
CA LEU A 206 13.37 -10.52 -11.54
C LEU A 206 12.42 -9.63 -12.35
N ARG A 207 11.70 -10.20 -13.33
CA ARG A 207 10.75 -9.50 -14.21
C ARG A 207 9.76 -8.58 -13.48
N PRO A 208 9.12 -8.97 -12.37
CA PRO A 208 8.21 -8.06 -11.65
C PRO A 208 8.87 -6.76 -11.17
N LEU A 209 10.17 -6.78 -10.88
CA LEU A 209 10.93 -5.58 -10.50
C LEU A 209 11.17 -4.69 -11.72
N TYR A 210 11.45 -5.25 -12.89
CA TYR A 210 11.54 -4.49 -14.13
C TYR A 210 10.21 -3.84 -14.51
N ASP A 211 9.11 -4.59 -14.43
CA ASP A 211 7.77 -4.07 -14.73
C ASP A 211 7.42 -2.88 -13.81
N ALA A 212 7.73 -2.99 -12.51
CA ALA A 212 7.51 -1.90 -11.57
C ALA A 212 8.36 -0.65 -11.86
N LEU A 213 9.60 -0.81 -12.36
CA LEU A 213 10.42 0.34 -12.80
C LEU A 213 9.80 1.05 -14.01
N HIS A 214 9.20 0.32 -14.95
CA HIS A 214 8.51 0.90 -16.11
C HIS A 214 7.30 1.77 -15.74
N ASP A 215 6.68 1.53 -14.59
CA ASP A 215 5.62 2.39 -14.05
C ASP A 215 6.17 3.71 -13.46
N MET A 216 7.44 3.74 -13.06
CA MET A 216 8.04 4.84 -12.28
C MET A 216 8.96 5.73 -13.12
N LEU A 217 9.61 5.16 -14.13
CA LEU A 217 10.62 5.82 -14.96
C LEU A 217 10.23 5.77 -16.43
N ASP A 218 10.81 6.67 -17.22
CA ASP A 218 10.69 6.60 -18.67
C ASP A 218 11.38 5.32 -19.19
N PRO A 219 10.70 4.46 -19.98
CA PRO A 219 11.26 3.23 -20.54
C PRO A 219 12.55 3.46 -21.32
N ASP A 220 12.70 4.60 -22.00
CA ASP A 220 13.92 4.92 -22.75
C ASP A 220 15.13 5.26 -21.84
N SER A 221 14.86 5.61 -20.58
CA SER A 221 15.89 5.91 -19.58
C SER A 221 16.37 4.65 -18.84
N ILE A 222 15.51 3.65 -18.66
CA ILE A 222 15.80 2.45 -17.87
C ILE A 222 17.04 1.70 -18.41
N PRO A 223 17.16 1.38 -19.72
CA PRO A 223 18.36 0.72 -20.24
C PRO A 223 19.65 1.49 -19.99
N LYS A 224 19.60 2.84 -20.05
CA LYS A 224 20.77 3.70 -19.79
C LYS A 224 21.19 3.65 -18.33
N LEU A 225 20.22 3.74 -17.41
CA LEU A 225 20.46 3.67 -15.96
C LEU A 225 20.98 2.29 -15.54
N MET A 226 20.47 1.21 -16.15
CA MET A 226 20.95 -0.15 -15.96
C MET A 226 22.38 -0.32 -16.48
N ALA A 227 22.67 0.13 -17.69
CA ALA A 227 24.01 0.03 -18.29
C ALA A 227 25.07 0.83 -17.52
N ALA A 228 24.68 1.96 -16.94
CA ALA A 228 25.55 2.78 -16.09
C ALA A 228 25.74 2.21 -14.66
N GLY A 229 24.98 1.18 -14.28
CA GLY A 229 24.97 0.64 -12.91
C GLY A 229 24.29 1.55 -11.89
N THR A 230 23.59 2.60 -12.34
CA THR A 230 22.78 3.48 -11.49
C THR A 230 21.57 2.75 -10.93
N ILE A 231 20.98 1.85 -11.71
CA ILE A 231 19.99 0.88 -11.24
C ILE A 231 20.57 -0.52 -11.48
N GLU A 232 20.59 -1.34 -10.45
CA GLU A 232 21.02 -2.73 -10.52
C GLU A 232 19.87 -3.63 -10.10
N VAL A 233 19.53 -4.62 -10.93
CA VAL A 233 18.57 -5.68 -10.58
C VAL A 233 19.33 -6.99 -10.63
N ALA A 234 19.53 -7.63 -9.47
CA ALA A 234 20.43 -8.78 -9.36
C ALA A 234 19.97 -9.77 -8.27
N PRO A 235 20.29 -11.07 -8.39
CA PRO A 235 19.96 -12.04 -7.35
C PRO A 235 20.75 -11.80 -6.06
N LEU A 236 20.19 -12.22 -4.92
CA LEU A 236 20.77 -11.97 -3.59
C LEU A 236 22.23 -12.42 -3.43
N ALA A 237 22.63 -13.49 -4.13
CA ALA A 237 24.00 -14.00 -4.09
C ALA A 237 25.05 -12.96 -4.51
N TYR A 238 24.69 -12.00 -5.37
CA TYR A 238 25.59 -10.97 -5.89
C TYR A 238 25.89 -9.88 -4.84
N MET A 239 25.19 -9.89 -3.71
CA MET A 239 25.45 -8.97 -2.60
C MET A 239 26.65 -9.40 -1.76
N ARG A 240 27.09 -10.66 -1.86
CA ARG A 240 28.17 -11.23 -1.04
C ARG A 240 29.48 -10.46 -1.25
N GLY A 241 30.12 -10.08 -0.14
CA GLY A 241 31.43 -9.41 -0.16
C GLY A 241 31.39 -7.92 -0.58
N ARG A 242 30.19 -7.34 -0.79
CA ARG A 242 30.05 -5.92 -1.12
C ARG A 242 29.88 -5.06 0.13
N THR A 243 30.24 -3.80 0.01
CA THR A 243 29.78 -2.72 0.90
C THR A 243 29.01 -1.74 0.04
N LEU A 244 27.75 -1.51 0.39
CA LEU A 244 26.81 -0.76 -0.43
C LEU A 244 26.70 0.65 0.15
N ASN A 245 27.64 1.53 -0.21
CA ASN A 245 27.57 2.96 0.11
C ASN A 245 26.70 3.72 -0.90
N ASP A 246 26.14 4.85 -0.46
CA ASP A 246 25.42 5.82 -1.28
C ASP A 246 24.33 5.18 -2.16
N ALA A 247 23.54 4.29 -1.55
CA ALA A 247 22.63 3.40 -2.26
C ALA A 247 21.29 3.22 -1.55
N PHE A 248 20.23 3.12 -2.34
CA PHE A 248 18.94 2.61 -1.86
C PHE A 248 18.81 1.14 -2.27
N ILE A 249 18.78 0.24 -1.29
CA ILE A 249 18.80 -1.20 -1.52
C ILE A 249 17.46 -1.81 -1.10
N ILE A 250 16.85 -2.60 -1.98
CA ILE A 250 15.59 -3.31 -1.71
C ILE A 250 15.82 -4.81 -1.85
N LEU A 251 15.54 -5.56 -0.78
CA LEU A 251 15.44 -7.02 -0.82
C LEU A 251 13.97 -7.43 -0.84
N ASP A 252 13.51 -7.92 -1.99
CA ASP A 252 12.14 -8.41 -2.17
C ASP A 252 12.03 -9.92 -1.94
N GLU A 253 10.83 -10.38 -1.60
CA GLU A 253 10.52 -11.76 -1.18
C GLU A 253 11.45 -12.31 -0.09
N ALA A 254 11.76 -11.47 0.90
CA ALA A 254 12.70 -11.78 1.95
C ALA A 254 12.29 -12.98 2.82
N GLN A 255 11.02 -13.39 2.80
CA GLN A 255 10.56 -14.60 3.48
C GLN A 255 11.28 -15.86 2.97
N ASN A 256 11.80 -15.82 1.73
CA ASN A 256 12.52 -16.91 1.11
C ASN A 256 14.05 -16.82 1.29
N THR A 257 14.50 -16.09 2.32
CA THR A 257 15.91 -16.08 2.73
C THR A 257 16.11 -16.99 3.94
N SER A 258 17.32 -17.57 4.06
CA SER A 258 17.78 -18.15 5.33
C SER A 258 18.27 -17.07 6.30
N ALA A 259 18.43 -17.42 7.57
CA ALA A 259 19.00 -16.52 8.57
C ALA A 259 20.42 -16.04 8.20
N GLU A 260 21.23 -16.93 7.63
CA GLU A 260 22.58 -16.60 7.17
C GLU A 260 22.56 -15.62 5.99
N GLN A 261 21.64 -15.80 5.05
CA GLN A 261 21.47 -14.89 3.91
C GLN A 261 20.97 -13.51 4.37
N MET A 262 20.01 -13.47 5.30
CA MET A 262 19.53 -12.21 5.89
C MET A 262 20.67 -11.47 6.60
N LYS A 263 21.44 -12.16 7.45
CA LYS A 263 22.61 -11.57 8.12
C LYS A 263 23.67 -11.10 7.11
N MET A 264 23.95 -11.92 6.09
CA MET A 264 24.88 -11.56 5.02
C MET A 264 24.44 -10.26 4.33
N PHE A 265 23.16 -10.15 3.98
CA PHE A 265 22.58 -8.99 3.31
C PHE A 265 22.59 -7.72 4.17
N LEU A 266 22.08 -7.78 5.40
CA LEU A 266 22.00 -6.60 6.28
C LEU A 266 23.39 -6.04 6.61
N THR A 267 24.40 -6.91 6.72
CA THR A 267 25.79 -6.48 6.93
C THR A 267 26.49 -5.92 5.68
N ARG A 268 25.79 -5.77 4.55
CA ARG A 268 26.30 -5.07 3.37
C ARG A 268 26.02 -3.56 3.42
N LEU A 269 25.22 -3.09 4.38
CA LEU A 269 24.91 -1.67 4.55
C LEU A 269 26.21 -0.85 4.67
N GLY A 270 26.35 0.14 3.79
CA GLY A 270 27.42 1.14 3.82
C GLY A 270 26.92 2.50 4.31
N PHE A 271 27.79 3.51 4.24
CA PHE A 271 27.45 4.89 4.57
C PHE A 271 26.48 5.50 3.55
N GLU A 272 25.65 6.46 4.00
CA GLU A 272 24.67 7.17 3.18
C GLU A 272 23.75 6.23 2.37
N SER A 273 23.41 5.08 2.95
CA SER A 273 22.59 4.07 2.31
C SER A 273 21.35 3.76 3.14
N LYS A 274 20.33 3.24 2.45
CA LYS A 274 19.07 2.82 3.07
C LYS A 274 18.70 1.42 2.58
N ILE A 275 18.23 0.59 3.49
CA ILE A 275 17.76 -0.77 3.18
C ILE A 275 16.25 -0.85 3.43
N VAL A 276 15.52 -1.38 2.45
CA VAL A 276 14.14 -1.82 2.64
C VAL A 276 14.03 -3.31 2.35
N VAL A 277 13.53 -4.08 3.30
CA VAL A 277 13.33 -5.52 3.19
C VAL A 277 11.83 -5.79 3.11
N THR A 278 11.36 -6.35 2.01
CA THR A 278 9.93 -6.66 1.81
C THR A 278 9.68 -8.16 1.77
N GLY A 279 8.59 -8.60 2.38
CA GLY A 279 8.22 -10.01 2.35
C GLY A 279 6.87 -10.32 2.95
N ASP A 280 6.44 -11.57 2.78
CA ASP A 280 5.22 -12.11 3.36
C ASP A 280 5.57 -13.35 4.18
N VAL A 281 5.54 -13.25 5.50
CA VAL A 281 5.86 -14.37 6.39
C VAL A 281 4.90 -15.55 6.25
N THR A 282 3.76 -15.42 5.57
CA THR A 282 2.81 -16.51 5.33
C THR A 282 3.13 -17.33 4.06
N GLN A 283 3.91 -16.77 3.12
CA GLN A 283 4.23 -17.38 1.82
C GLN A 283 5.69 -17.83 1.73
N VAL A 284 6.11 -18.76 2.60
CA VAL A 284 7.49 -19.25 2.66
C VAL A 284 7.67 -20.44 1.71
N ASP A 285 8.47 -20.25 0.67
CA ASP A 285 8.79 -21.25 -0.37
C ASP A 285 10.12 -21.99 -0.11
N LEU A 286 10.61 -21.95 1.12
CA LEU A 286 11.86 -22.61 1.50
C LEU A 286 11.69 -24.13 1.61
N PRO A 287 12.74 -24.93 1.33
CA PRO A 287 12.72 -26.37 1.56
C PRO A 287 12.32 -26.71 2.99
N SER A 288 11.51 -27.77 3.13
CA SER A 288 10.97 -28.23 4.41
C SER A 288 12.05 -28.31 5.50
N GLY A 289 11.78 -27.69 6.65
CA GLY A 289 12.69 -27.64 7.80
C GLY A 289 13.56 -26.39 7.90
N THR A 290 13.69 -25.59 6.83
CA THR A 290 14.44 -24.33 6.87
C THR A 290 13.59 -23.21 7.47
N LYS A 291 14.07 -22.58 8.56
CA LYS A 291 13.40 -21.39 9.11
C LYS A 291 13.68 -20.16 8.24
N SER A 292 12.63 -19.40 7.95
CA SER A 292 12.74 -18.12 7.25
C SER A 292 13.56 -17.10 8.04
N GLY A 293 14.56 -16.51 7.39
CA GLY A 293 15.37 -15.43 7.93
C GLY A 293 14.53 -14.21 8.27
N LEU A 294 13.49 -13.90 7.49
CA LEU A 294 12.56 -12.80 7.78
C LEU A 294 11.75 -13.02 9.08
N ARG A 295 11.38 -14.26 9.40
CA ARG A 295 10.71 -14.54 10.68
C ARG A 295 11.67 -14.37 11.84
N GLN A 296 12.88 -14.91 11.73
CA GLN A 296 13.86 -14.87 12.82
C GLN A 296 14.42 -13.47 13.08
N VAL A 297 14.62 -12.67 12.02
CA VAL A 297 15.22 -11.33 12.15
C VAL A 297 14.32 -10.35 12.88
N GLN A 298 12.99 -10.56 12.86
CA GLN A 298 12.05 -9.77 13.64
C GLN A 298 12.37 -9.85 15.14
N ASP A 299 12.58 -11.07 15.66
CA ASP A 299 12.89 -11.28 17.07
C ASP A 299 14.32 -10.81 17.42
N ILE A 300 15.26 -10.93 16.47
CA ILE A 300 16.67 -10.59 16.69
C ILE A 300 16.92 -9.08 16.71
N LEU A 301 16.23 -8.32 15.85
CA LEU A 301 16.45 -6.87 15.70
C LEU A 301 15.34 -6.04 16.36
N GLU A 302 14.47 -6.66 17.14
CA GLU A 302 13.47 -5.94 17.92
C GLU A 302 14.14 -4.97 18.90
N GLY A 303 13.71 -3.71 18.89
CA GLY A 303 14.25 -2.67 19.76
C GLY A 303 15.61 -2.10 19.32
N LEU A 304 16.15 -2.49 18.17
CA LEU A 304 17.35 -1.86 17.62
C LEU A 304 17.01 -0.47 17.07
N ASP A 305 17.75 0.56 17.50
CA ASP A 305 17.61 1.91 16.97
C ASP A 305 17.83 1.94 15.45
N ASP A 306 17.10 2.84 14.78
CA ASP A 306 17.20 3.06 13.33
C ASP A 306 16.79 1.85 12.45
N VAL A 307 16.12 0.86 13.06
CA VAL A 307 15.45 -0.25 12.40
C VAL A 307 13.96 -0.23 12.71
N HIS A 308 13.12 -0.36 11.68
CA HIS A 308 11.67 -0.33 11.83
C HIS A 308 10.97 -1.51 11.15
N PHE A 309 9.94 -2.06 11.80
CA PHE A 309 9.10 -3.13 11.27
C PHE A 309 7.69 -2.61 10.99
N SER A 310 7.38 -2.37 9.71
CA SER A 310 6.03 -1.99 9.27
C SER A 310 5.22 -3.23 8.91
N ARG A 311 4.12 -3.47 9.63
CA ARG A 311 3.19 -4.57 9.39
C ARG A 311 2.01 -4.10 8.56
N LEU A 312 1.89 -4.62 7.35
CA LEU A 312 0.75 -4.41 6.45
C LEU A 312 -0.17 -5.63 6.52
N THR A 313 -1.47 -5.39 6.37
CA THR A 313 -2.52 -6.37 6.57
C THR A 313 -3.36 -6.57 5.31
N SER A 314 -4.33 -7.48 5.35
CA SER A 314 -5.30 -7.65 4.25
C SER A 314 -6.09 -6.37 3.96
N GLN A 315 -6.32 -5.52 4.96
CA GLN A 315 -6.98 -4.23 4.78
C GLN A 315 -6.17 -3.23 3.94
N ASP A 316 -4.86 -3.47 3.81
CA ASP A 316 -3.94 -2.65 3.02
C ASP A 316 -3.84 -3.10 1.56
N VAL A 317 -4.53 -4.19 1.18
CA VAL A 317 -4.50 -4.72 -0.17
C VAL A 317 -5.28 -3.80 -1.10
N VAL A 318 -4.58 -3.20 -2.07
CA VAL A 318 -5.20 -2.34 -3.07
C VAL A 318 -5.09 -3.00 -4.43
N ARG A 319 -6.20 -3.60 -4.86
CA ARG A 319 -6.36 -4.21 -6.18
C ARG A 319 -7.59 -3.64 -6.87
N HIS A 320 -7.66 -3.88 -8.18
CA HIS A 320 -8.84 -3.53 -8.94
C HIS A 320 -10.09 -4.25 -8.40
N LYS A 321 -11.25 -3.59 -8.34
CA LYS A 321 -12.50 -4.13 -7.78
C LYS A 321 -12.90 -5.49 -8.40
N LEU A 322 -12.60 -5.70 -9.68
CA LEU A 322 -12.84 -6.98 -10.36
C LEU A 322 -11.99 -8.11 -9.77
N VAL A 323 -10.73 -7.85 -9.42
CA VAL A 323 -9.85 -8.87 -8.83
C VAL A 323 -10.38 -9.30 -7.46
N GLY A 324 -10.85 -8.37 -6.63
CA GLY A 324 -11.54 -8.71 -5.38
C GLY A 324 -12.75 -9.61 -5.61
N ARG A 325 -13.64 -9.22 -6.54
CA ARG A 325 -14.81 -10.05 -6.90
C ARG A 325 -14.46 -11.43 -7.44
N ILE A 326 -13.34 -11.56 -8.15
CA ILE A 326 -12.83 -12.85 -8.62
C ILE A 326 -12.37 -13.70 -7.44
N VAL A 327 -11.57 -13.13 -6.52
CA VAL A 327 -11.12 -13.83 -5.30
C VAL A 327 -12.31 -14.29 -4.46
N ASP A 328 -13.28 -13.40 -4.20
CA ASP A 328 -14.50 -13.74 -3.45
C ASP A 328 -15.30 -14.86 -4.12
N ALA A 329 -15.32 -14.93 -5.46
CA ALA A 329 -16.01 -15.98 -6.20
C ALA A 329 -15.31 -17.33 -6.07
N TYR A 330 -13.97 -17.36 -6.07
CA TYR A 330 -13.19 -18.57 -5.81
C TYR A 330 -13.30 -19.03 -4.37
N GLU A 331 -13.23 -18.13 -3.38
CA GLU A 331 -13.39 -18.47 -1.97
C GLU A 331 -14.78 -19.10 -1.69
N LYS A 332 -15.84 -18.55 -2.30
CA LYS A 332 -17.18 -19.15 -2.24
C LYS A 332 -17.20 -20.53 -2.87
N TYR A 333 -16.66 -20.67 -4.08
CA TYR A 333 -16.60 -21.96 -4.76
C TYR A 333 -15.85 -23.02 -3.94
N ASP A 334 -14.69 -22.68 -3.37
CA ASP A 334 -13.89 -23.60 -2.56
C ASP A 334 -14.59 -23.97 -1.24
N SER A 335 -15.29 -23.01 -0.62
CA SER A 335 -16.09 -23.26 0.58
C SER A 335 -17.31 -24.15 0.33
N GLU A 336 -17.93 -24.04 -0.86
CA GLU A 336 -19.12 -24.81 -1.26
C GLU A 336 -18.76 -26.21 -1.78
N ASN A 337 -17.61 -26.37 -2.43
CA ASN A 337 -17.18 -27.63 -3.05
C ASN A 337 -16.24 -28.47 -2.17
N GLY A 338 -15.94 -28.03 -0.95
CA GLY A 338 -15.18 -28.83 0.02
C GLY A 338 -13.77 -29.20 -0.44
N THR A 339 -13.22 -28.47 -1.41
CA THR A 339 -11.80 -28.56 -1.78
C THR A 339 -10.98 -27.88 -0.69
N GLU A 340 -10.86 -28.56 0.47
CA GLU A 340 -9.75 -28.35 1.37
C GLU A 340 -8.47 -28.64 0.57
N ASN A 341 -7.86 -27.60 -0.01
CA ASN A 341 -6.46 -27.66 -0.38
C ASN A 341 -5.69 -27.93 0.92
N GLY A 342 -5.32 -29.19 1.11
CA GLY A 342 -4.64 -29.68 2.29
C GLY A 342 -3.32 -28.97 2.48
N THR A 343 -3.27 -28.00 3.39
CA THR A 343 -2.07 -27.60 4.12
C THR A 343 -2.41 -26.79 5.38
N HIS A 344 -3.31 -27.30 6.22
CA HIS A 344 -3.34 -26.90 7.63
C HIS A 344 -3.55 -28.12 8.54
N LYS A 345 -2.44 -28.81 8.85
CA LYS A 345 -2.37 -29.74 9.99
C LYS A 345 -1.53 -29.13 11.11
N GLY A 346 -2.15 -29.07 12.29
CA GLY A 346 -1.54 -28.79 13.60
C GLY A 346 -1.91 -27.40 14.12
N VAL A 347 -2.48 -27.21 15.30
CA VAL A 347 -2.56 -28.04 16.51
C VAL A 347 -3.73 -27.52 17.33
N ARG A 348 -4.64 -28.38 17.81
CA ARG A 348 -5.28 -28.12 19.11
C ARG A 348 -5.41 -29.41 19.91
N ASN A 349 -4.89 -29.27 21.12
CA ASN A 349 -4.43 -30.30 22.02
C ASN A 349 -5.59 -31.07 22.66
N LYS A 350 -5.36 -32.35 22.90
CA LYS A 350 -6.01 -33.12 23.97
C LYS A 350 -5.89 -32.36 25.29
N ARG A 351 -6.96 -32.31 26.08
CA ARG A 351 -6.97 -32.70 27.50
C ARG A 351 -8.38 -32.64 28.10
N LYS A 352 -8.78 -33.83 28.58
CA LYS A 352 -9.75 -34.19 29.62
C LYS A 352 -11.14 -33.57 29.59
#